data_AF-A0A383E5E4-F1
#
_entry.id   AF-A0A383E5E4-F1
#
_cell.length_a   1.000
_cell.length_b   1.000
_cell.length_c   1.000
_cell.angle_alpha   90.00
_cell.angle_beta   90.00
_cell.angle_gamma   90.00
#
_symmetry.space_group_name_H-M   'P 1'
#
loop_
_entity.id
_entity.type
_entity.pdbx_description
1 polymer ?
#
loop_
_entity_poly.entity_id
_entity_poly.type
_entity_poly.pdbx_seq_one_letter_code
_entity_poly.pdbx_strand_id
1 'polypeptide(L)'
;LAGAVTLMESARSFSELMKTGWNPRRTLVFALWDGEEWGLLGSTEWAEYHADELNNKLVAYFNSDTYSKGIFRVGGSNTLETFSTQLGRDLKDPISGKSALEINQEKKKENRKVKISAKSVDPPFFLYSLGSGSDFQVFQQRLGIATLNMGYFGSEFYGTYHSIYDSHHLYTTFLDPGFVYGPIQSNAFSIALLRMSESRVLPFSFVDGANAYRFFALNLERLGNKYFEKGK
;
A
#
# COMPACT_ATOMS: atom_id res chain seq x y z
N LEU A 1 -9.99 12.07 5.21
CA LEU A 1 -10.36 11.49 6.54
C LEU A 1 -10.67 9.99 6.55
N ALA A 2 -11.02 9.35 5.43
CA ALA A 2 -11.36 7.92 5.43
C ALA A 2 -10.23 7.02 5.99
N GLY A 3 -8.95 7.30 5.70
CA GLY A 3 -7.83 6.54 6.25
C GLY A 3 -7.73 6.60 7.79
N ALA A 4 -8.04 7.75 8.39
CA ALA A 4 -8.02 7.88 9.86
C ALA A 4 -9.00 6.90 10.53
N VAL A 5 -10.18 6.68 9.94
CA VAL A 5 -11.14 5.68 10.45
C VAL A 5 -10.57 4.27 10.39
N THR A 6 -9.88 3.93 9.30
CA THR A 6 -9.21 2.63 9.14
C THR A 6 -8.15 2.42 10.21
N LEU A 7 -7.28 3.43 10.42
CA LEU A 7 -6.21 3.38 11.40
C LEU A 7 -6.77 3.17 12.81
N MET A 8 -7.78 3.97 13.19
CA MET A 8 -8.40 3.89 14.51
C MET A 8 -9.12 2.57 14.74
N GLU A 9 -9.81 2.03 13.74
CA GLU A 9 -10.49 0.75 13.84
C GLU A 9 -9.50 -0.43 13.91
N SER A 10 -8.38 -0.34 13.19
CA SER A 10 -7.27 -1.30 13.32
C SER A 10 -6.70 -1.24 14.73
N ALA A 11 -6.35 -0.06 15.24
CA ALA A 11 -5.83 0.12 16.59
C ALA A 11 -6.81 -0.42 17.66
N ARG A 12 -8.11 -0.16 17.50
CA ARG A 12 -9.17 -0.71 18.37
C ARG A 12 -9.20 -2.24 18.32
N SER A 13 -9.11 -2.84 17.13
CA SER A 13 -9.11 -4.30 16.94
C SER A 13 -7.91 -4.97 17.63
N PHE A 14 -6.72 -4.38 17.51
CA PHE A 14 -5.53 -4.84 18.24
C PHE A 14 -5.67 -4.67 19.75
N SER A 15 -6.28 -3.57 20.21
CA SER A 15 -6.56 -3.36 21.64
C SER A 15 -7.49 -4.44 22.20
N GLU A 16 -8.56 -4.81 21.49
CA GLU A 16 -9.42 -5.93 21.89
C GLU A 16 -8.68 -7.27 21.87
N LEU A 17 -7.83 -7.52 20.86
CA LEU A 17 -7.01 -8.72 20.81
C LEU A 17 -6.06 -8.81 22.00
N MET A 18 -5.45 -7.69 22.41
CA MET A 18 -4.56 -7.66 23.57
C MET A 18 -5.27 -8.00 24.89
N LYS A 19 -6.57 -7.67 25.04
CA LYS A 19 -7.36 -8.06 26.22
C LYS A 19 -7.55 -9.57 26.36
N THR A 20 -7.34 -10.34 25.29
CA THR A 20 -7.37 -11.82 25.33
C THR A 20 -6.09 -12.43 25.92
N GLY A 21 -5.09 -11.62 26.23
CA GLY A 21 -3.76 -12.05 26.67
C GLY A 21 -2.75 -12.23 25.53
N TRP A 22 -3.16 -12.02 24.28
CA TRP A 22 -2.22 -11.93 23.16
C TRP A 22 -1.36 -10.66 23.28
N ASN A 23 -0.08 -10.78 22.94
CA ASN A 23 0.84 -9.65 22.88
C ASN A 23 1.71 -9.82 21.63
N PRO A 24 1.91 -8.78 20.80
CA PRO A 24 2.65 -8.94 19.57
C PRO A 24 4.12 -9.24 19.83
N ARG A 25 4.72 -10.10 19.01
CA ARG A 25 6.15 -10.41 19.10
C ARG A 25 7.05 -9.20 18.78
N ARG A 26 6.54 -8.23 18.00
CA ARG A 26 7.20 -6.95 17.69
C ARG A 26 6.27 -5.80 18.02
N THR A 27 6.82 -4.69 18.48
CA THR A 27 6.04 -3.49 18.80
C THR A 27 5.26 -3.00 17.58
N LEU A 28 3.98 -2.71 17.78
CA LEU A 28 3.13 -2.03 16.81
C LEU A 28 3.03 -0.55 17.20
N VAL A 29 3.24 0.35 16.24
CA VAL A 29 3.07 1.80 16.41
C VAL A 29 2.00 2.26 15.43
N PHE A 30 0.96 2.89 15.95
CA PHE A 30 -0.08 3.54 15.15
C PHE A 30 0.16 5.05 15.20
N ALA A 31 0.30 5.67 14.02
CA ALA A 31 0.55 7.09 13.91
C ALA A 31 -0.51 7.73 12.99
N LEU A 32 -1.15 8.78 13.49
CA LEU A 32 -2.04 9.64 12.73
C LEU A 32 -1.32 10.96 12.53
N TRP A 33 -0.86 11.20 11.31
CA TRP A 33 -0.02 12.34 10.99
C TRP A 33 -0.84 13.63 10.81
N ASP A 34 -0.22 14.75 11.17
CA ASP A 34 -0.73 16.09 10.93
C ASP A 34 0.09 16.79 9.82
N GLY A 35 -0.46 17.82 9.20
CA GLY A 35 0.25 18.62 8.20
C GLY A 35 0.60 17.89 6.91
N GLU A 36 -0.03 16.75 6.62
CA GLU A 36 0.15 15.98 5.38
C GLU A 36 -0.14 16.86 4.15
N GLU A 37 -1.29 17.53 4.18
CA GLU A 37 -1.79 18.39 3.10
C GLU A 37 -0.91 19.62 2.83
N TRP A 38 -0.03 19.97 3.76
CA TRP A 38 0.92 21.09 3.66
C TRP A 38 2.34 20.63 3.30
N GLY A 39 2.48 19.38 2.84
CA GLY A 39 3.76 18.82 2.40
C GLY A 39 4.32 17.78 3.36
N LEU A 40 3.48 16.89 3.89
CA LEU A 40 3.90 15.73 4.69
C LEU A 40 4.60 16.13 5.99
N LEU A 41 4.26 17.28 6.57
CA LEU A 41 5.05 17.90 7.62
C LEU A 41 5.17 17.02 8.87
N GLY A 42 4.05 16.52 9.40
CA GLY A 42 4.07 15.76 10.65
C GLY A 42 4.84 14.44 10.54
N SER A 43 4.62 13.67 9.47
CA SER A 43 5.35 12.43 9.25
C SER A 43 6.84 12.68 8.97
N THR A 44 7.16 13.70 8.18
CA THR A 44 8.53 14.06 7.82
C THR A 44 9.32 14.52 9.04
N GLU A 45 8.84 15.51 9.77
CA GLU A 45 9.52 16.06 10.94
C GLU A 45 9.72 14.98 12.02
N TRP A 46 8.70 14.16 12.26
CA TRP A 46 8.80 13.07 13.23
C TRP A 46 9.83 12.02 12.79
N ALA A 47 9.79 11.59 11.53
CA ALA A 47 10.71 10.58 11.03
C ALA A 47 12.16 11.08 10.94
N GLU A 48 12.38 12.37 10.62
CA GLU A 48 13.70 12.97 10.63
C GLU A 48 14.25 13.11 12.05
N TYR A 49 13.44 13.53 13.01
CA TYR A 49 13.84 13.63 14.41
C TYR A 49 14.18 12.26 15.01
N HIS A 50 13.43 11.21 14.66
CA HIS A 50 13.65 9.84 15.14
C HIS A 50 14.54 8.98 14.22
N ALA A 51 15.22 9.55 13.22
CA ALA A 51 15.87 8.81 12.14
C ALA A 51 16.82 7.70 12.64
N ASP A 52 17.66 8.00 13.63
CA ASP A 52 18.60 7.03 14.21
C ASP A 52 17.88 5.85 14.89
N GLU A 53 16.78 6.13 15.60
CA GLU A 53 15.98 5.08 16.22
C GLU A 53 15.27 4.23 15.17
N LEU A 54 14.66 4.86 14.17
CA LEU A 54 13.92 4.18 13.11
C LEU A 54 14.83 3.30 12.27
N ASN A 55 16.02 3.77 11.90
CA ASN A 55 17.00 2.98 11.16
C ASN A 55 17.42 1.69 11.90
N ASN A 56 17.41 1.71 13.24
CA ASN A 56 17.79 0.57 14.07
C ASN A 56 16.62 -0.35 14.43
N LYS A 57 15.39 0.18 14.49
CA LYS A 57 14.24 -0.54 15.08
C LYS A 57 13.05 -0.74 14.15
N LEU A 58 12.80 0.17 13.21
CA LEU A 58 11.60 0.12 12.38
C LEU A 58 11.77 -0.93 11.27
N VAL A 59 10.94 -1.97 11.33
CA VAL A 59 10.98 -3.08 10.38
C VAL A 59 10.33 -2.71 9.06
N ALA A 60 9.13 -2.14 9.11
CA ALA A 60 8.36 -1.74 7.93
C ALA A 60 7.37 -0.64 8.27
N TYR A 61 7.02 0.19 7.28
CA TYR A 61 5.97 1.20 7.38
C TYR A 61 4.80 0.83 6.47
N PHE A 62 3.58 0.87 7.01
CA PHE A 62 2.36 0.64 6.23
C PHE A 62 1.50 1.90 6.24
N ASN A 63 1.14 2.37 5.05
CA ASN A 63 0.38 3.59 4.82
C ASN A 63 -1.01 3.27 4.27
N SER A 64 -2.00 4.04 4.72
CA SER A 64 -3.38 3.99 4.24
C SER A 64 -4.08 5.33 4.50
N ASP A 65 -3.93 6.26 3.56
CA ASP A 65 -4.47 7.62 3.68
C ASP A 65 -5.97 7.72 3.33
N THR A 66 -6.41 6.98 2.31
CA THR A 66 -7.83 6.94 1.93
C THR A 66 -8.24 5.57 1.38
N TYR A 67 -9.55 5.35 1.31
CA TYR A 67 -10.14 4.20 0.66
C TYR A 67 -11.50 4.57 0.06
N SER A 68 -11.98 3.74 -0.87
CA SER A 68 -13.31 3.79 -1.44
C SER A 68 -13.77 2.39 -1.81
N LYS A 69 -15.03 2.24 -2.22
CA LYS A 69 -15.49 1.07 -2.98
C LYS A 69 -14.59 0.86 -4.19
N GLY A 70 -14.18 -0.39 -4.41
CA GLY A 70 -13.38 -0.75 -5.58
C GLY A 70 -12.44 -1.93 -5.35
N ILE A 71 -11.28 -1.87 -6.00
CA ILE A 71 -10.30 -2.95 -6.05
C ILE A 71 -9.18 -2.65 -5.05
N PHE A 72 -8.75 -3.66 -4.31
CA PHE A 72 -7.57 -3.54 -3.46
C PHE A 72 -6.32 -3.32 -4.32
N ARG A 73 -5.62 -2.21 -4.08
CA ARG A 73 -4.35 -1.86 -4.71
C ARG A 73 -3.29 -1.74 -3.62
N VAL A 74 -2.08 -2.17 -3.94
CA VAL A 74 -0.91 -1.98 -3.08
C VAL A 74 0.28 -1.53 -3.91
N GLY A 75 1.04 -0.61 -3.35
CA GLY A 75 2.32 -0.18 -3.88
C GLY A 75 3.35 -0.18 -2.78
N GLY A 76 4.63 -0.27 -3.13
CA GLY A 76 5.65 -0.33 -2.09
C GLY A 76 7.00 -0.83 -2.53
N SER A 77 7.77 -1.22 -1.53
CA SER A 77 9.08 -1.82 -1.68
C SER A 77 8.98 -3.21 -2.31
N ASN A 78 9.77 -3.47 -3.35
CA ASN A 78 9.76 -4.75 -4.07
C ASN A 78 10.13 -5.95 -3.18
N THR A 79 10.83 -5.73 -2.06
CA THR A 79 11.08 -6.76 -1.04
C THR A 79 9.80 -7.29 -0.37
N LEU A 80 8.67 -6.61 -0.54
CA LEU A 80 7.35 -6.98 -0.04
C LEU A 80 6.39 -7.43 -1.15
N GLU A 81 6.87 -7.75 -2.35
CA GLU A 81 6.02 -8.17 -3.47
C GLU A 81 5.34 -9.53 -3.21
N THR A 82 6.10 -10.55 -2.79
CA THR A 82 5.54 -11.84 -2.39
C THR A 82 4.57 -11.68 -1.21
N PHE A 83 4.93 -10.87 -0.21
CA PHE A 83 4.07 -10.57 0.93
C PHE A 83 2.74 -9.94 0.48
N SER A 84 2.81 -8.94 -0.38
CA SER A 84 1.66 -8.26 -0.98
C SER A 84 0.77 -9.21 -1.79
N THR A 85 1.38 -10.12 -2.55
CA THR A 85 0.67 -11.16 -3.31
C THR A 85 -0.11 -12.08 -2.38
N GLN A 86 0.53 -12.56 -1.31
CA GLN A 86 -0.11 -13.42 -0.31
C GLN A 86 -1.20 -12.68 0.47
N LEU A 87 -1.02 -11.38 0.73
CA LEU A 87 -2.05 -10.54 1.33
C LEU A 87 -3.27 -10.45 0.40
N GLY A 88 -3.06 -10.09 -0.87
CA GLY A 88 -4.13 -10.02 -1.86
C GLY A 88 -4.86 -11.36 -2.09
N ARG A 89 -4.16 -12.49 -1.99
CA ARG A 89 -4.77 -13.83 -2.08
C ARG A 89 -5.76 -14.09 -0.94
N ASP A 90 -5.44 -13.64 0.27
CA ASP A 90 -6.20 -13.99 1.46
C ASP A 90 -7.30 -12.97 1.80
N LEU A 91 -7.25 -11.78 1.18
CA LEU A 91 -8.31 -10.78 1.27
C LEU A 91 -9.45 -11.10 0.32
N LYS A 92 -10.63 -11.39 0.86
CA LYS A 92 -11.85 -11.60 0.07
C LYS A 92 -12.56 -10.28 -0.16
N ASP A 93 -12.99 -10.06 -1.40
CA ASP A 93 -13.90 -8.99 -1.76
C ASP A 93 -15.33 -9.38 -1.36
N PRO A 94 -16.05 -8.50 -0.65
CA PRO A 94 -17.35 -8.83 -0.07
C PRO A 94 -18.47 -8.90 -1.11
N ILE A 95 -18.27 -8.28 -2.28
CA ILE A 95 -19.28 -8.19 -3.33
C ILE A 95 -19.21 -9.42 -4.24
N SER A 96 -18.02 -9.75 -4.72
CA SER A 96 -17.79 -10.83 -5.67
C SER A 96 -17.47 -12.17 -5.01
N GLY A 97 -17.04 -12.17 -3.74
CA GLY A 97 -16.56 -13.36 -3.01
C GLY A 97 -15.19 -13.86 -3.44
N LYS A 98 -14.57 -13.24 -4.46
CA LYS A 98 -13.23 -13.57 -4.97
C LYS A 98 -12.15 -12.96 -4.09
N SER A 99 -10.92 -13.48 -4.18
CA SER A 99 -9.77 -12.82 -3.59
C SER A 99 -9.41 -11.52 -4.33
N ALA A 100 -8.80 -10.57 -3.62
CA ALA A 100 -8.26 -9.36 -4.22
C ALA A 100 -7.21 -9.67 -5.31
N LEU A 101 -6.46 -10.76 -5.16
CA LEU A 101 -5.53 -11.25 -6.18
C LEU A 101 -6.25 -11.65 -7.47
N GLU A 102 -7.32 -12.45 -7.38
CA GLU A 102 -8.10 -12.86 -8.55
C GLU A 102 -8.70 -11.66 -9.28
N ILE A 103 -9.29 -10.71 -8.55
CA ILE A 103 -9.86 -9.49 -9.13
C ILE A 103 -8.80 -8.67 -9.86
N ASN A 104 -7.62 -8.49 -9.26
CA ASN A 104 -6.52 -7.77 -9.90
C ASN A 104 -6.05 -8.48 -11.18
N GLN A 105 -5.96 -9.81 -11.17
CA GLN A 105 -5.57 -10.59 -12.35
C GLN A 105 -6.60 -10.48 -13.48
N GLU A 106 -7.89 -10.50 -13.16
CA GLU A 106 -8.97 -10.29 -14.13
C GLU A 106 -8.89 -8.90 -14.77
N LYS A 107 -8.73 -7.85 -13.95
CA LYS A 107 -8.59 -6.46 -14.42
C LYS A 107 -7.35 -6.26 -15.28
N LYS A 108 -6.24 -6.93 -14.94
CA LYS A 108 -5.02 -6.91 -15.76
C LYS A 108 -5.26 -7.56 -17.15
N LYS A 109 -6.03 -8.64 -17.23
CA LYS A 109 -6.41 -9.29 -18.50
C LYS A 109 -7.33 -8.40 -19.33
N GLU A 110 -8.29 -7.70 -18.71
CA GLU A 110 -9.15 -6.72 -19.39
C GLU A 110 -8.32 -5.60 -20.04
N ASN A 111 -7.38 -5.02 -19.29
CA ASN A 111 -6.52 -3.93 -19.78
C ASN A 111 -5.52 -4.38 -20.86
N ARG A 112 -5.14 -5.67 -20.89
CA ARG A 112 -4.24 -6.28 -21.90
C ARG A 112 -4.87 -6.51 -23.27
N LYS A 113 -6.17 -6.22 -23.45
CA LYS A 113 -6.75 -6.16 -24.80
C LYS A 113 -6.10 -5.06 -25.67
N VAL A 114 -5.24 -4.22 -25.10
CA VAL A 114 -4.26 -3.37 -25.80
C VAL A 114 -2.91 -4.10 -25.89
N LYS A 115 -2.48 -4.43 -27.11
CA LYS A 115 -1.28 -5.25 -27.42
C LYS A 115 0.01 -4.64 -26.85
N ILE A 116 0.60 -5.28 -25.84
CA ILE A 116 2.01 -5.10 -25.47
C ILE A 116 2.69 -6.48 -25.46
N SER A 117 3.82 -6.58 -26.16
CA SER A 117 4.58 -7.81 -26.39
C SER A 117 5.07 -8.43 -25.09
N ALA A 118 4.74 -9.71 -24.91
CA ALA A 118 5.12 -10.52 -23.76
C ALA A 118 6.60 -10.90 -23.82
N LYS A 119 7.37 -10.48 -22.81
CA LYS A 119 8.64 -11.14 -22.42
C LYS A 119 9.12 -10.81 -20.99
N SER A 120 8.24 -10.31 -20.12
CA SER A 120 8.49 -10.22 -18.68
C SER A 120 7.60 -11.24 -17.97
N VAL A 121 8.17 -12.03 -17.05
CA VAL A 121 7.37 -12.76 -16.06
C VAL A 121 6.60 -11.70 -15.30
N ASP A 122 5.30 -11.64 -15.55
CA ASP A 122 4.45 -10.70 -14.88
C ASP A 122 4.28 -11.10 -13.43
N PRO A 123 4.49 -10.19 -12.48
CA PRO A 123 4.19 -10.51 -11.10
C PRO A 123 2.70 -10.85 -10.99
N PRO A 124 2.34 -11.90 -10.21
CA PRO A 124 0.97 -12.38 -10.08
C PRO A 124 0.04 -11.33 -9.48
N PHE A 125 0.59 -10.38 -8.73
CA PHE A 125 -0.07 -9.23 -8.14
C PHE A 125 0.70 -7.95 -8.51
N PHE A 126 0.01 -6.90 -8.96
CA PHE A 126 0.68 -5.66 -9.37
C PHE A 126 1.00 -4.81 -8.13
N LEU A 127 2.27 -4.82 -7.72
CA LEU A 127 2.82 -3.86 -6.76
C LEU A 127 3.23 -2.60 -7.54
N TYR A 128 2.53 -1.48 -7.36
CA TYR A 128 2.93 -0.23 -8.01
C TYR A 128 4.11 0.43 -7.28
N SER A 129 4.96 1.13 -8.03
CA SER A 129 6.07 1.87 -7.44
C SER A 129 5.55 3.06 -6.63
N LEU A 130 6.07 3.25 -5.41
CA LEU A 130 5.81 4.47 -4.65
C LEU A 130 6.72 5.60 -5.12
N GLY A 131 6.10 6.71 -5.47
CA GLY A 131 6.74 8.00 -5.69
C GLY A 131 6.56 8.89 -4.47
N SER A 132 5.90 10.04 -4.65
CA SER A 132 5.49 10.97 -3.60
C SER A 132 3.95 10.94 -3.43
N GLY A 133 3.42 11.79 -2.55
CA GLY A 133 1.98 12.06 -2.44
C GLY A 133 1.28 11.43 -1.24
N SER A 134 2.03 10.95 -0.22
CA SER A 134 1.50 10.62 1.11
C SER A 134 2.67 10.40 2.08
N ASP A 135 2.36 10.24 3.37
CA ASP A 135 3.32 10.16 4.50
C ASP A 135 4.36 9.04 4.39
N PHE A 136 4.15 8.04 3.52
CA PHE A 136 5.14 7.00 3.26
C PHE A 136 6.47 7.53 2.68
N GLN A 137 6.49 8.75 2.14
CA GLN A 137 7.62 9.30 1.40
C GLN A 137 8.91 9.32 2.23
N VAL A 138 8.87 9.85 3.45
CA VAL A 138 10.06 9.97 4.30
C VAL A 138 10.61 8.59 4.68
N PHE A 139 9.73 7.63 4.98
CA PHE A 139 10.13 6.28 5.34
C PHE A 139 10.80 5.56 4.19
N GLN A 140 10.23 5.61 2.98
CA GLN A 140 10.80 4.89 1.83
C GLN A 140 12.00 5.63 1.21
N GLN A 141 11.84 6.91 0.87
CA GLN A 141 12.81 7.61 0.04
C GLN A 141 13.98 8.18 0.85
N ARG A 142 13.73 8.63 2.09
CA ARG A 142 14.76 9.24 2.93
C ARG A 142 15.43 8.21 3.84
N LEU A 143 14.65 7.35 4.50
CA LEU A 143 15.18 6.37 5.46
C LEU A 143 15.45 4.98 4.85
N GLY A 144 14.94 4.67 3.66
CA GLY A 144 15.15 3.37 3.01
C GLY A 144 14.40 2.21 3.68
N ILE A 145 13.33 2.51 4.42
CA ILE A 145 12.55 1.54 5.19
C ILE A 145 11.57 0.82 4.25
N ALA A 146 11.44 -0.50 4.41
CA ALA A 146 10.49 -1.30 3.65
C ALA A 146 9.07 -0.79 3.88
N THR A 147 8.41 -0.36 2.81
CA THR A 147 7.17 0.42 2.92
C THR A 147 6.10 -0.11 1.99
N LEU A 148 4.83 -0.11 2.44
CA LEU A 148 3.65 -0.34 1.60
C LEU A 148 2.65 0.81 1.74
N ASN A 149 2.01 1.17 0.63
CA ASN A 149 0.78 1.95 0.60
C ASN A 149 -0.34 1.05 0.08
N MET A 150 -1.41 0.86 0.84
CA MET A 150 -2.47 -0.08 0.48
C MET A 150 -3.85 0.50 0.71
N GLY A 151 -4.78 0.21 -0.20
CA GLY A 151 -6.12 0.77 -0.17
C GLY A 151 -7.07 0.10 -1.16
N TYR A 152 -8.37 0.13 -0.88
CA TYR A 152 -9.40 -0.13 -1.88
C TYR A 152 -9.70 1.14 -2.69
N PHE A 153 -9.69 1.05 -4.01
CA PHE A 153 -9.91 2.19 -4.92
C PHE A 153 -10.71 1.77 -6.15
N GLY A 154 -11.67 2.62 -6.57
CA GLY A 154 -12.44 2.38 -7.79
C GLY A 154 -13.55 3.39 -8.04
N SER A 155 -14.10 3.97 -6.98
CA SER A 155 -14.94 5.17 -7.03
C SER A 155 -14.04 6.39 -6.84
N GLU A 156 -13.37 6.83 -7.90
CA GLU A 156 -12.32 7.84 -7.81
C GLU A 156 -12.87 9.26 -7.53
N PHE A 157 -12.13 10.03 -6.74
CA PHE A 157 -12.47 11.38 -6.24
C PHE A 157 -12.33 12.50 -7.29
N TYR A 158 -12.29 12.19 -8.59
CA TYR A 158 -11.74 13.09 -9.62
C TYR A 158 -12.49 14.42 -9.84
N GLY A 159 -13.63 14.65 -9.17
CA GLY A 159 -14.33 15.95 -9.16
C GLY A 159 -14.48 16.61 -7.79
N THR A 160 -14.11 15.94 -6.70
CA THR A 160 -14.38 16.41 -5.33
C THR A 160 -13.14 16.50 -4.45
N TYR A 161 -12.01 15.99 -4.94
CA TYR A 161 -10.72 16.06 -4.25
C TYR A 161 -10.36 17.50 -3.88
N HIS A 162 -9.95 17.72 -2.62
CA HIS A 162 -9.60 19.04 -2.05
C HIS A 162 -10.67 20.12 -2.24
N SER A 163 -11.94 19.71 -2.27
CA SER A 163 -13.07 20.63 -2.38
C SER A 163 -13.98 20.53 -1.17
N ILE A 164 -14.83 21.54 -0.99
CA ILE A 164 -15.89 21.54 0.03
C ILE A 164 -16.94 20.42 -0.20
N TYR A 165 -16.90 19.73 -1.34
CA TYR A 165 -17.78 18.61 -1.64
C TYR A 165 -17.27 17.28 -1.07
N ASP A 166 -16.01 17.21 -0.61
CA ASP A 166 -15.51 16.08 0.16
C ASP A 166 -16.18 16.03 1.53
N SER A 167 -17.33 15.37 1.55
CA SER A 167 -18.27 15.38 2.66
C SER A 167 -18.68 13.96 3.03
N HIS A 168 -19.08 13.78 4.28
CA HIS A 168 -19.64 12.51 4.74
C HIS A 168 -20.82 12.05 3.86
N HIS A 169 -21.66 12.99 3.39
CA HIS A 169 -22.78 12.65 2.50
C HIS A 169 -22.32 12.09 1.15
N LEU A 170 -21.33 12.70 0.49
CA LEU A 170 -20.73 12.16 -0.73
C LEU A 170 -20.21 10.75 -0.46
N TYR A 171 -19.51 10.58 0.66
CA TYR A 171 -18.88 9.33 1.04
C TYR A 171 -19.91 8.20 1.20
N THR A 172 -20.92 8.39 2.04
CA THR A 172 -21.93 7.36 2.33
C THR A 172 -22.91 7.14 1.20
N THR A 173 -23.00 8.05 0.23
CA THR A 173 -23.94 7.93 -0.89
C THR A 173 -23.29 7.29 -2.12
N PHE A 174 -22.02 7.59 -2.39
CA PHE A 174 -21.37 7.21 -3.65
C PHE A 174 -20.06 6.43 -3.47
N LEU A 175 -19.29 6.72 -2.43
CA LEU A 175 -17.94 6.17 -2.29
C LEU A 175 -17.92 4.85 -1.52
N ASP A 176 -18.64 4.74 -0.41
CA ASP A 176 -18.82 3.49 0.33
C ASP A 176 -20.21 3.39 0.99
N PRO A 177 -21.28 3.18 0.19
CA PRO A 177 -22.63 3.04 0.74
C PRO A 177 -22.73 1.86 1.70
N GLY A 178 -23.13 2.15 2.95
CA GLY A 178 -23.24 1.17 4.01
C GLY A 178 -21.91 0.78 4.69
N PHE A 179 -20.82 1.51 4.42
CA PHE A 179 -19.49 1.25 5.00
C PHE A 179 -19.01 -0.19 4.80
N VAL A 180 -19.19 -0.71 3.59
CA VAL A 180 -18.84 -2.09 3.25
C VAL A 180 -17.32 -2.23 3.16
N TYR A 181 -16.61 -1.21 2.66
CA TYR A 181 -15.18 -1.27 2.40
C TYR A 181 -14.32 -0.84 3.60
N GLY A 182 -14.83 0.01 4.49
CA GLY A 182 -14.09 0.46 5.68
C GLY A 182 -13.59 -0.68 6.59
N PRO A 183 -14.46 -1.60 7.02
CA PRO A 183 -14.05 -2.78 7.80
C PRO A 183 -13.03 -3.65 7.07
N ILE A 184 -13.11 -3.73 5.74
CA ILE A 184 -12.25 -4.59 4.93
C ILE A 184 -10.89 -3.97 4.71
N GLN A 185 -10.84 -2.65 4.54
CA GLN A 185 -9.60 -1.89 4.55
C GLN A 185 -8.89 -2.02 5.90
N SER A 186 -9.63 -1.91 7.01
CA SER A 186 -9.09 -2.14 8.36
C SER A 186 -8.60 -3.57 8.55
N ASN A 187 -9.34 -4.56 8.04
CA ASN A 187 -8.93 -5.96 8.07
C ASN A 187 -7.66 -6.21 7.24
N ALA A 188 -7.53 -5.59 6.06
CA ALA A 188 -6.33 -5.68 5.22
C ALA A 188 -5.09 -5.16 5.95
N PHE A 189 -5.21 -3.99 6.56
CA PHE A 189 -4.15 -3.39 7.37
C PHE A 189 -3.80 -4.26 8.59
N SER A 190 -4.82 -4.76 9.29
CA SER A 190 -4.65 -5.60 10.48
C SER A 190 -3.99 -6.95 10.17
N ILE A 191 -4.36 -7.61 9.07
CA ILE A 191 -3.71 -8.84 8.62
C ILE A 191 -2.25 -8.58 8.26
N ALA A 192 -1.95 -7.46 7.58
CA ALA A 192 -0.58 -7.11 7.24
C ALA A 192 0.27 -6.90 8.51
N LEU A 193 -0.25 -6.15 9.48
CA LEU A 193 0.39 -5.92 10.78
C LEU A 193 0.59 -7.22 11.57
N LEU A 194 -0.44 -8.08 11.68
CA LEU A 194 -0.34 -9.38 12.36
C LEU A 194 0.73 -10.27 11.74
N ARG A 195 0.78 -10.36 10.40
CA ARG A 195 1.81 -11.14 9.71
C ARG A 195 3.20 -10.60 10.00
N MET A 196 3.39 -9.29 9.91
CA MET A 196 4.70 -8.67 10.13
C MET A 196 5.14 -8.76 11.60
N SER A 197 4.21 -8.59 12.55
CA SER A 197 4.53 -8.66 13.97
C SER A 197 4.87 -10.08 14.42
N GLU A 198 4.11 -11.08 13.98
CA GLU A 198 4.21 -12.45 14.48
C GLU A 198 5.24 -13.32 13.75
N SER A 199 5.64 -12.97 12.52
CA SER A 199 6.54 -13.81 11.73
C SER A 199 7.92 -13.96 12.39
N ARG A 200 8.34 -15.20 12.68
CA ARG A 200 9.68 -15.45 13.27
C ARG A 200 10.81 -14.98 12.37
N VAL A 201 10.67 -15.23 11.08
CA VAL A 201 11.53 -14.69 10.00
C VAL A 201 10.71 -13.65 9.27
N LEU A 202 11.26 -12.45 9.08
CA LEU A 202 10.55 -11.38 8.39
C LEU A 202 10.23 -11.81 6.95
N PRO A 203 9.00 -11.59 6.46
CA PRO A 203 8.54 -12.06 5.16
C PRO A 203 9.04 -11.17 4.00
N PHE A 204 10.32 -10.80 4.02
CA PHE A 204 10.98 -10.09 2.93
C PHE A 204 11.49 -11.08 1.88
N SER A 205 11.25 -10.78 0.61
CA SER A 205 11.85 -11.48 -0.53
C SER A 205 12.89 -10.60 -1.18
N PHE A 206 14.17 -10.87 -0.90
CA PHE A 206 15.27 -10.19 -1.58
C PHE A 206 15.41 -10.62 -3.04
N VAL A 207 14.87 -11.79 -3.39
CA VAL A 207 14.77 -12.26 -4.78
C VAL A 207 13.83 -11.36 -5.58
N ASP A 208 12.67 -10.98 -5.01
CA ASP A 208 11.73 -10.05 -5.64
C ASP A 208 12.40 -8.69 -5.87
N GLY A 209 13.10 -8.18 -4.85
CA GLY A 209 13.91 -6.96 -4.96
C GLY A 209 14.95 -7.04 -6.09
N ALA A 210 15.76 -8.09 -6.12
CA ALA A 210 16.78 -8.29 -7.16
C ALA A 210 16.18 -8.35 -8.57
N ASN A 211 15.05 -9.05 -8.73
CA ASN A 211 14.33 -9.14 -10.00
C ASN A 211 13.82 -7.76 -10.45
N ALA A 212 13.26 -6.97 -9.54
CA ALA A 212 12.79 -5.63 -9.84
C ALA A 212 13.94 -4.69 -10.25
N TYR A 213 15.06 -4.71 -9.53
CA TYR A 213 16.24 -3.90 -9.90
C TYR A 213 16.79 -4.28 -11.27
N ARG A 214 16.86 -5.59 -11.57
CA ARG A 214 17.26 -6.07 -12.89
C ARG A 214 16.29 -5.58 -13.97
N PHE A 215 14.99 -5.63 -13.71
CA PHE A 215 13.98 -5.11 -14.63
C PHE A 215 14.14 -3.60 -14.88
N PHE A 216 14.40 -2.80 -13.85
CA PHE A 216 14.64 -1.36 -14.02
C PHE A 216 15.91 -1.07 -14.81
N ALA A 217 17.01 -1.76 -14.52
CA ALA A 217 18.27 -1.62 -15.25
C ALA A 217 18.09 -1.92 -16.75
N LEU A 218 17.42 -3.02 -17.09
CA LEU A 218 17.14 -3.39 -18.49
C LEU A 218 16.23 -2.37 -19.20
N ASN A 219 15.24 -1.80 -18.50
CA ASN A 219 14.39 -0.77 -19.08
C ASN A 219 15.15 0.53 -19.32
N LEU A 220 16.03 0.93 -18.40
CA LEU A 220 16.89 2.09 -18.56
C LEU A 220 17.86 1.91 -19.73
N GLU A 221 18.49 0.74 -19.87
CA GLU A 221 19.35 0.41 -21.00
C GLU A 221 18.59 0.50 -22.33
N ARG A 222 17.40 -0.11 -22.40
CA ARG A 222 16.54 -0.04 -23.60
C ARG A 222 16.15 1.40 -23.94
N LEU A 223 15.82 2.21 -22.93
CA LEU A 223 15.48 3.61 -23.11
C LEU A 223 16.70 4.39 -23.64
N GLY A 224 17.87 4.17 -23.03
CA GLY A 224 19.14 4.74 -23.45
C GLY A 224 19.43 4.44 -24.92
N ASN A 225 19.42 3.16 -25.32
CA ASN A 225 19.67 2.77 -26.71
C ASN A 225 18.70 3.47 -27.68
N LYS A 226 17.41 3.54 -27.35
CA LYS A 226 16.41 4.23 -28.18
C LYS A 226 16.70 5.72 -28.36
N TYR A 227 17.21 6.41 -27.35
CA TYR A 227 17.53 7.85 -27.43
C TYR A 227 18.89 8.11 -28.06
N PHE A 228 19.90 7.28 -27.78
CA PHE A 228 21.25 7.46 -28.34
C PHE A 228 21.37 7.00 -29.80
N GLU A 229 20.56 6.03 -30.26
CA GLU A 229 20.49 5.65 -31.67
C GLU A 229 19.73 6.68 -32.54
N LYS A 230 18.83 7.48 -31.95
CA LYS A 230 18.10 8.54 -32.66
C LYS A 230 18.81 9.90 -32.68
N GLY A 231 19.90 10.04 -31.92
CA GLY A 231 20.74 11.23 -31.87
C GLY A 231 21.96 11.18 -32.80
N LYS A 232 22.09 10.14 -33.62
CA LYS A 232 23.02 10.02 -34.76
C LYS A 232 22.24 10.07 -36.06
#